data_AF-A0A085MB82-F1
#
_entry.id   AF-A0A085MB82-F1
#
_cell.length_a   1.000
_cell.length_b   1.000
_cell.length_c   1.000
_cell.angle_alpha   90.00
_cell.angle_beta   90.00
_cell.angle_gamma   90.00
#
_symmetry.space_group_name_H-M   'P 1'
#
loop_
_entity.id
_entity.type
_entity.pdbx_description
1 polymer ?
#
loop_
_entity_poly.entity_id
_entity_poly.type
_entity_poly.pdbx_seq_one_letter_code
_entity_poly.pdbx_strand_id
1 'polypeptide(L)'
;MNRILDSSIYCSLGSHPTDHTRKALRSLLLDYTRESKEEKLSLLANHLKFSSTFKCPQMTSPHILVSNDVKDLFTSIPTAYTLNIVHELLYTDRTIPERAKLSLFQIVQLVSFCMLEGNFFQFRGRYFGQKGSSAKMGSPLSPVLAEVFMEHLEDQAFSKADHSTLPHALKRYVDDIFVVIESRRDFLNFLNALFPNIISFTIEKEVCGRLPFLDFLVMRTSEGLKTRVYRKPTHSDR
;
A
#
# COMPACT_ATOMS: atom_id res chain seq x y z
N MET A 1 -14.10 28.30 -3.79
CA MET A 1 -13.48 27.38 -2.81
C MET A 1 -13.02 28.09 -1.53
N ASN A 2 -12.59 29.36 -1.55
CA ASN A 2 -12.09 30.06 -0.34
C ASN A 2 -13.16 30.62 0.62
N ARG A 3 -14.41 30.83 0.20
CA ARG A 3 -15.48 31.41 1.06
C ARG A 3 -15.82 30.60 2.31
N ILE A 4 -15.56 29.30 2.32
CA ILE A 4 -15.85 28.43 3.48
C ILE A 4 -14.82 28.67 4.60
N LEU A 5 -13.55 28.90 4.22
CA LEU A 5 -12.43 29.10 5.16
C LEU A 5 -12.43 30.50 5.79
N ASP A 6 -13.14 31.46 5.22
CA ASP A 6 -13.33 32.81 5.76
C ASP A 6 -14.47 32.91 6.81
N SER A 7 -15.10 31.78 7.16
CA SER A 7 -16.12 31.76 8.21
C SER A 7 -15.52 31.62 9.60
N SER A 8 -16.19 32.16 10.63
CA SER A 8 -15.79 32.07 12.05
C SER A 8 -15.75 30.63 12.61
N ILE A 9 -16.08 29.64 11.79
CA ILE A 9 -16.15 28.22 12.14
C ILE A 9 -14.78 27.54 11.92
N TYR A 10 -13.93 28.07 11.04
CA TYR A 10 -12.62 27.48 10.73
C TYR A 10 -11.49 28.36 11.24
N CYS A 11 -10.52 27.75 11.90
CA CYS A 11 -9.29 28.40 12.34
C CYS A 11 -8.09 27.80 11.62
N SER A 12 -7.17 28.65 11.18
CA SER A 12 -5.91 28.19 10.58
C SER A 12 -5.03 27.54 11.65
N LEU A 13 -4.60 26.31 11.40
CA LEU A 13 -3.63 25.63 12.26
C LEU A 13 -2.20 26.08 11.92
N GLY A 14 -1.38 26.32 12.94
CA GLY A 14 0.02 26.72 12.77
C GLY A 14 0.96 25.59 12.34
N SER A 15 0.51 24.34 12.41
CA SER A 15 1.25 23.15 11.99
C SER A 15 0.31 21.96 11.72
N HIS A 16 0.85 20.91 11.10
CA HIS A 16 0.07 19.71 10.78
C HIS A 16 -0.35 18.98 12.08
N PRO A 17 -1.65 18.81 12.36
CA PRO A 17 -2.11 18.37 13.67
C PRO A 17 -1.84 16.88 13.94
N THR A 18 -1.60 16.08 12.90
CA THR A 18 -1.56 14.61 13.01
C THR A 18 -0.63 14.07 14.08
N ASP A 19 0.58 14.61 14.27
CA ASP A 19 1.46 14.10 15.32
C ASP A 19 0.91 14.41 16.72
N HIS A 20 0.38 15.62 16.92
CA HIS A 20 -0.26 16.03 18.17
C HIS A 20 -1.52 15.21 18.44
N THR A 21 -2.44 15.12 17.48
CA THR A 21 -3.69 14.36 17.60
C THR A 21 -3.43 12.88 17.84
N ARG A 22 -2.45 12.29 17.14
CA ARG A 22 -2.05 10.89 17.33
C ARG A 22 -1.48 10.64 18.73
N LYS A 23 -0.58 11.51 19.20
CA LYS A 23 0.00 11.40 20.56
C LYS A 23 -1.09 11.53 21.63
N ALA A 24 -2.01 12.49 21.47
CA ALA A 24 -3.14 12.67 22.37
C ALA A 24 -4.07 11.44 22.39
N LEU A 25 -4.46 10.94 21.22
CA LEU A 25 -5.30 9.75 21.10
C LEU A 25 -4.62 8.51 21.69
N ARG A 26 -3.33 8.32 21.41
CA ARG A 26 -2.54 7.23 21.99
C ARG A 26 -2.49 7.32 23.51
N SER A 27 -2.32 8.53 24.07
CA SER A 27 -2.36 8.74 25.53
C SER A 27 -3.69 8.32 26.11
N LEU A 28 -4.80 8.81 25.54
CA LEU A 28 -6.16 8.46 25.99
C LEU A 28 -6.41 6.95 25.95
N LEU A 29 -5.99 6.27 24.89
CA LEU A 29 -6.15 4.83 24.78
C LEU A 29 -5.33 4.07 25.83
N LEU A 30 -4.12 4.53 26.15
CA LEU A 30 -3.31 3.93 27.21
C LEU A 30 -3.90 4.19 28.61
N ASP A 31 -4.46 5.37 28.83
CA ASP A 31 -5.16 5.72 30.06
C ASP A 31 -6.39 4.81 30.26
N TYR A 32 -7.22 4.68 29.22
CA TYR A 32 -8.37 3.76 29.26
C TYR A 32 -7.97 2.30 29.36
N THR A 33 -6.88 1.87 28.73
CA THR A 33 -6.34 0.50 28.90
C THR A 33 -6.01 0.24 30.37
N ARG A 34 -5.39 1.21 31.05
CA ARG A 34 -5.03 1.09 32.47
C ARG A 34 -6.25 1.04 33.39
N GLU A 35 -7.30 1.81 33.08
CA GLU A 35 -8.54 1.84 33.86
C GLU A 35 -9.42 0.61 33.63
N SER A 36 -9.66 0.25 32.36
CA SER A 36 -10.56 -0.84 31.96
C SER A 36 -9.93 -2.23 31.99
N LYS A 37 -8.59 -2.31 31.93
CA LYS A 37 -7.81 -3.55 31.75
C LYS A 37 -8.12 -4.29 30.43
N GLU A 38 -8.67 -3.62 29.43
CA GLU A 38 -8.93 -4.23 28.11
C GLU A 38 -7.67 -4.33 27.25
N GLU A 39 -7.27 -5.55 26.92
CA GLU A 39 -6.07 -5.83 26.12
C GLU A 39 -6.19 -5.33 24.66
N LYS A 40 -7.40 -5.26 24.11
CA LYS A 40 -7.66 -4.72 22.76
C LYS A 40 -7.27 -3.24 22.63
N LEU A 41 -7.45 -2.44 23.68
CA LEU A 41 -7.08 -1.02 23.66
C LEU A 41 -5.56 -0.84 23.64
N SER A 42 -4.83 -1.74 24.31
CA SER A 42 -3.36 -1.80 24.26
C SER A 42 -2.87 -2.08 22.84
N LEU A 43 -3.50 -3.06 22.15
CA LEU A 43 -3.18 -3.37 20.76
C LEU A 43 -3.41 -2.17 19.84
N LEU A 44 -4.56 -1.50 19.94
CA LEU A 44 -4.87 -0.30 19.17
C LEU A 44 -3.88 0.84 19.43
N ALA A 45 -3.53 1.09 20.70
CA ALA A 45 -2.54 2.11 21.07
C ALA A 45 -1.14 1.80 20.50
N ASN A 46 -0.79 0.52 20.37
CA ASN A 46 0.46 0.09 19.75
C ASN A 46 0.44 0.26 18.22
N HIS A 47 -0.72 0.09 17.58
CA HIS A 47 -0.90 0.37 16.15
C HIS A 47 -0.90 1.86 15.80
N LEU A 48 -1.19 2.76 16.76
CA LEU A 48 -1.01 4.21 16.60
C LEU A 48 0.45 4.68 16.64
N LYS A 49 1.41 3.75 16.67
CA LYS A 49 2.82 4.04 16.49
C LYS A 49 3.10 4.34 15.02
N PHE A 50 3.02 5.61 14.65
CA PHE A 50 3.50 6.06 13.35
C PHE A 50 5.03 5.93 13.30
N SER A 51 5.53 4.95 12.57
CA SER A 51 6.95 4.81 12.25
C SER A 51 7.29 5.57 10.96
N SER A 52 7.10 6.89 10.92
CA SER A 52 7.83 7.66 9.89
C SER A 52 9.24 7.96 10.37
N THR A 53 10.06 6.93 10.53
CA THR A 53 11.52 7.09 10.50
C THR A 53 12.01 7.43 9.10
N PHE A 54 11.14 7.33 8.09
CA PHE A 54 11.45 7.71 6.73
C PHE A 54 11.42 9.24 6.58
N LYS A 55 12.60 9.86 6.58
CA LYS A 55 12.79 11.18 5.99
C LYS A 55 13.00 10.97 4.49
N CYS A 56 12.28 11.74 3.67
CA CYS A 56 12.57 11.75 2.24
C CYS A 56 14.05 12.13 2.05
N PRO A 57 14.80 11.42 1.19
CA PRO A 57 16.17 11.77 0.88
C PRO A 57 16.26 13.20 0.31
N GLN A 58 17.44 13.81 0.46
CA GLN A 58 17.72 15.14 -0.07
C GLN A 58 17.56 15.12 -1.59
N MET A 59 16.65 15.95 -2.09
CA MET A 59 16.29 15.99 -3.51
C MET A 59 17.18 16.94 -4.29
N THR A 60 18.29 16.45 -4.80
CA THR A 60 19.15 17.20 -5.74
C THR A 60 18.77 16.96 -7.20
N SER A 61 19.13 17.86 -8.11
CA SER A 61 19.09 17.54 -9.55
C SER A 61 20.08 16.39 -9.84
N PRO A 62 19.74 15.37 -10.66
CA PRO A 62 18.58 15.24 -11.55
C PRO A 62 17.43 14.36 -11.00
N HIS A 63 17.22 14.32 -9.68
CA HIS A 63 16.13 13.54 -9.08
C HIS A 63 14.75 14.15 -9.37
N ILE A 64 13.80 13.26 -9.65
CA ILE A 64 12.38 13.56 -9.84
C ILE A 64 11.51 12.69 -8.92
N LEU A 65 10.34 13.21 -8.59
CA LEU A 65 9.27 12.44 -7.95
C LEU A 65 8.41 11.75 -8.99
N VAL A 66 8.03 10.52 -8.68
CA VAL A 66 7.22 9.66 -9.54
C VAL A 66 6.17 8.95 -8.71
N SER A 67 4.95 8.89 -9.23
CA SER A 67 3.90 7.98 -8.76
C SER A 67 3.78 6.86 -9.77
N ASN A 68 4.02 5.63 -9.33
CA ASN A 68 3.69 4.43 -10.09
C ASN A 68 2.40 3.84 -9.52
N ASP A 69 1.54 3.33 -10.39
CA ASP A 69 0.28 2.70 -9.99
C ASP A 69 0.15 1.36 -10.70
N VAL A 70 -0.28 0.33 -9.97
CA VAL A 70 -0.49 -1.01 -10.51
C VAL A 70 -1.85 -1.08 -11.19
N LYS A 71 -1.87 -1.36 -12.50
CA LYS A 71 -3.13 -1.56 -13.21
C LYS A 71 -3.83 -2.82 -12.70
N ASP A 72 -5.09 -2.64 -12.31
CA ASP A 72 -6.03 -3.71 -12.00
C ASP A 72 -5.45 -4.78 -11.07
N LEU A 73 -4.73 -4.36 -10.02
CA LEU A 73 -3.91 -5.20 -9.13
C LEU A 73 -4.54 -6.57 -8.83
N PHE A 74 -5.76 -6.58 -8.28
CA PHE A 74 -6.42 -7.83 -7.88
C PHE A 74 -6.68 -8.79 -9.05
N THR A 75 -7.06 -8.27 -10.21
CA THR A 75 -7.30 -9.12 -11.39
C THR A 75 -6.02 -9.51 -12.12
N SER A 76 -4.90 -8.83 -11.86
CA SER A 76 -3.59 -9.13 -12.43
C SER A 76 -2.77 -10.14 -11.63
N ILE A 77 -3.09 -10.39 -10.35
CA ILE A 77 -2.32 -11.33 -9.52
C ILE A 77 -2.41 -12.76 -10.04
N PRO A 78 -1.27 -13.43 -10.34
CA PRO A 78 -1.26 -14.82 -10.78
C PRO A 78 -1.45 -15.77 -9.61
N THR A 79 -2.70 -16.06 -9.22
CA THR A 79 -3.05 -16.80 -7.98
C THR A 79 -2.27 -18.10 -7.80
N ALA A 80 -2.14 -18.93 -8.84
CA ALA A 80 -1.41 -20.19 -8.72
C ALA A 80 0.07 -19.98 -8.38
N TYR A 81 0.70 -18.96 -8.99
CA TYR A 81 2.08 -18.58 -8.69
C TYR A 81 2.18 -18.00 -7.27
N THR A 82 1.24 -17.14 -6.87
CA THR A 82 1.19 -16.58 -5.51
C THR A 82 0.98 -17.65 -4.44
N LEU A 83 0.17 -18.69 -4.70
CA LEU A 83 0.00 -19.81 -3.77
C LEU A 83 1.31 -20.59 -3.55
N ASN A 84 2.16 -20.70 -4.57
CA ASN A 84 3.48 -21.30 -4.41
C ASN A 84 4.39 -20.45 -3.51
N ILE A 85 4.34 -19.11 -3.66
CA ILE A 85 5.07 -18.18 -2.78
C ILE A 85 4.57 -18.32 -1.34
N VAL A 86 3.24 -18.34 -1.13
CA VAL A 86 2.65 -18.56 0.20
C VAL A 86 3.12 -19.88 0.82
N HIS A 87 3.15 -20.96 0.04
CA HIS A 87 3.66 -22.24 0.50
C HIS A 87 5.13 -22.15 0.94
N GLU A 88 5.99 -21.50 0.15
CA GLU A 88 7.41 -21.31 0.48
C GLU A 88 7.61 -20.47 1.75
N LEU A 89 6.90 -19.35 1.87
CA LEU A 89 6.94 -18.48 3.05
C LEU A 89 6.51 -19.24 4.32
N LEU A 90 5.40 -19.96 4.26
CA LEU A 90 4.91 -20.74 5.40
C LEU A 90 5.80 -21.95 5.71
N TYR A 91 6.46 -22.54 4.71
CA TYR A 91 7.39 -23.66 4.91
C TYR A 91 8.69 -23.21 5.58
N THR A 92 9.20 -22.03 5.22
CA THR A 92 10.43 -21.46 5.79
C THR A 92 10.23 -20.90 7.20
N ASP A 93 8.99 -20.54 7.55
CA ASP A 93 8.63 -20.05 8.88
C ASP A 93 8.51 -21.18 9.92
N ARG A 94 9.57 -21.35 10.71
CA ARG A 94 9.65 -22.37 11.76
C ARG A 94 8.72 -22.14 12.94
N THR A 95 8.09 -20.97 13.06
CA THR A 95 7.23 -20.61 14.19
C THR A 95 5.75 -20.92 13.94
N ILE A 96 5.38 -21.34 12.72
CA ILE A 96 3.99 -21.69 12.36
C ILE A 96 3.37 -22.73 13.30
N PRO A 97 4.05 -23.83 13.69
CA PRO A 97 3.47 -24.82 14.61
C PRO A 97 3.10 -24.24 15.98
N GLU A 98 3.75 -23.16 16.41
CA GLU A 98 3.49 -22.49 17.69
C GLU A 98 2.32 -21.50 17.61
N ARG A 99 2.04 -20.97 16.41
CA ARG A 99 1.05 -19.91 16.18
C ARG A 99 -0.24 -20.39 15.51
N ALA A 100 -0.20 -21.55 14.85
CA ALA A 100 -1.33 -22.11 14.12
C ALA A 100 -1.61 -23.55 14.54
N LYS A 101 -2.90 -23.87 14.73
CA LYS A 101 -3.37 -25.23 15.01
C LYS A 101 -3.44 -26.11 13.76
N LEU A 102 -3.45 -25.49 12.58
CA LEU A 102 -3.53 -26.16 11.29
C LEU A 102 -2.13 -26.46 10.78
N SER A 103 -1.97 -27.61 10.12
CA SER A 103 -0.72 -27.92 9.43
C SER A 103 -0.53 -26.99 8.22
N LEU A 104 0.72 -26.80 7.81
CA LEU A 104 1.08 -26.08 6.59
C LEU A 104 0.22 -26.50 5.39
N PHE A 105 0.09 -27.82 5.19
CA PHE A 105 -0.70 -28.40 4.11
C PHE A 105 -2.17 -27.99 4.18
N GLN A 106 -2.77 -28.05 5.37
CA GLN A 106 -4.17 -27.63 5.58
C GLN A 106 -4.36 -26.15 5.30
N ILE A 107 -3.43 -25.29 5.74
CA ILE A 107 -3.50 -23.85 5.49
C ILE A 107 -3.47 -23.57 3.99
N VAL A 108 -2.48 -24.12 3.27
CA VAL A 108 -2.34 -23.90 1.82
C VAL A 108 -3.54 -24.46 1.05
N GLN A 109 -4.06 -25.62 1.44
CA GLN A 109 -5.28 -26.17 0.86
C GLN A 109 -6.50 -25.27 1.06
N LEU A 110 -6.69 -24.72 2.26
CA LEU A 110 -7.81 -23.82 2.55
C LEU A 110 -7.69 -22.50 1.76
N VAL A 111 -6.49 -21.91 1.70
CA VAL A 111 -6.26 -20.70 0.90
C VAL A 111 -6.52 -20.99 -0.58
N SER A 112 -6.02 -22.13 -1.09
CA SER A 112 -6.26 -22.57 -2.46
C SER A 112 -7.75 -22.75 -2.76
N PHE A 113 -8.48 -23.46 -1.89
CA PHE A 113 -9.92 -23.65 -2.02
C PHE A 113 -10.66 -22.31 -2.06
N CYS A 114 -10.39 -21.42 -1.12
CA CYS A 114 -11.01 -20.09 -1.06
C CYS A 114 -10.75 -19.28 -2.33
N MET A 115 -9.56 -19.40 -2.94
CA MET A 115 -9.17 -18.58 -4.08
C MET A 115 -9.49 -19.18 -5.44
N LEU A 116 -9.60 -20.50 -5.54
CA LEU A 116 -9.84 -21.20 -6.80
C LEU A 116 -11.29 -21.68 -6.93
N GLU A 117 -11.91 -22.12 -5.84
CA GLU A 117 -13.23 -22.76 -5.85
C GLU A 117 -14.31 -21.92 -5.18
N GLY A 118 -14.03 -21.31 -4.02
CA GLY A 118 -15.01 -20.68 -3.13
C GLY A 118 -15.57 -19.31 -3.57
N ASN A 119 -15.45 -18.93 -4.84
CA ASN A 119 -15.70 -17.55 -5.28
C ASN A 119 -17.04 -17.39 -5.97
N PHE A 120 -18.10 -17.51 -5.16
CA PHE A 120 -19.47 -17.32 -5.62
C PHE A 120 -20.06 -16.04 -5.05
N PHE A 121 -20.83 -15.33 -5.86
CA PHE A 121 -21.62 -14.18 -5.42
C PHE A 121 -23.02 -14.23 -6.05
N GLN A 122 -23.97 -13.59 -5.39
CA GLN A 122 -25.33 -13.46 -5.88
C GLN A 122 -25.57 -12.06 -6.43
N PHE A 123 -26.11 -11.97 -7.64
CA PHE A 123 -26.54 -10.71 -8.23
C PHE A 123 -27.90 -10.88 -8.92
N ARG A 124 -28.87 -10.04 -8.57
CA ARG A 124 -30.25 -10.09 -9.11
C ARG A 124 -30.87 -11.50 -9.04
N GLY A 125 -30.73 -12.17 -7.91
CA GLY A 125 -31.30 -13.51 -7.67
C GLY A 125 -30.57 -14.66 -8.37
N ARG A 126 -29.49 -14.40 -9.11
CA ARG A 126 -28.70 -15.43 -9.81
C ARG A 126 -27.31 -15.56 -9.16
N TYR A 127 -26.78 -16.78 -9.13
CA TYR A 127 -25.44 -17.08 -8.65
C TYR A 127 -24.42 -16.99 -9.78
N PHE A 128 -23.28 -16.39 -9.49
CA PHE A 128 -22.16 -16.22 -10.41
C PHE A 128 -20.88 -16.69 -9.73
N GLY A 129 -19.98 -17.27 -10.51
CA GLY A 129 -18.61 -17.58 -10.10
C GLY A 129 -17.62 -16.71 -10.86
N GLN A 130 -16.60 -16.17 -10.19
CA GLN A 130 -15.54 -15.43 -10.86
C GLN A 130 -14.59 -16.41 -11.55
N LYS A 131 -14.70 -16.50 -12.88
CA LYS A 131 -13.80 -17.30 -13.72
C LYS A 131 -12.39 -16.68 -13.79
N GLY A 132 -11.37 -17.52 -13.88
CA GLY A 132 -9.97 -17.09 -14.03
C GLY A 132 -9.10 -17.34 -12.79
N SER A 133 -7.79 -17.25 -12.99
CA SER A 133 -6.75 -17.52 -11.99
C SER A 133 -6.26 -16.26 -11.25
N SER A 134 -7.09 -15.22 -11.16
CA SER A 134 -6.76 -13.96 -10.50
C SER A 134 -7.26 -13.89 -9.06
N ALA A 135 -6.73 -12.94 -8.26
CA ALA A 135 -7.30 -12.65 -6.96
C ALA A 135 -8.74 -12.14 -7.12
N LYS A 136 -9.53 -12.39 -6.08
CA LYS A 136 -11.00 -12.42 -6.16
C LYS A 136 -11.54 -11.18 -5.46
N MET A 137 -12.28 -10.35 -6.19
CA MET A 137 -12.77 -9.10 -5.61
C MET A 137 -13.74 -9.41 -4.46
N GLY A 138 -13.57 -8.72 -3.33
CA GLY A 138 -14.41 -8.94 -2.15
C GLY A 138 -14.02 -10.13 -1.28
N SER A 139 -13.08 -10.98 -1.69
CA SER A 139 -12.51 -11.99 -0.79
C SER A 139 -11.60 -11.33 0.25
N PRO A 140 -11.75 -11.66 1.55
CA PRO A 140 -10.87 -11.12 2.60
C PRO A 140 -9.41 -11.58 2.47
N LEU A 141 -9.15 -12.63 1.70
CA LEU A 141 -7.80 -13.14 1.43
C LEU A 141 -7.12 -12.39 0.28
N SER A 142 -7.87 -11.73 -0.61
CA SER A 142 -7.28 -11.08 -1.78
C SER A 142 -6.30 -9.97 -1.44
N PRO A 143 -6.55 -9.07 -0.46
CA PRO A 143 -5.56 -8.08 -0.03
C PRO A 143 -4.27 -8.72 0.48
N VAL A 144 -4.37 -9.83 1.22
CA VAL A 144 -3.21 -10.55 1.76
C VAL A 144 -2.38 -11.16 0.63
N LEU A 145 -3.03 -11.79 -0.35
CA LEU A 145 -2.35 -12.38 -1.50
C LEU A 145 -1.77 -11.33 -2.44
N ALA A 146 -2.42 -10.18 -2.58
CA ALA A 146 -1.88 -9.03 -3.28
C ALA A 146 -0.59 -8.56 -2.63
N GLU A 147 -0.58 -8.40 -1.31
CA GLU A 147 0.60 -7.99 -0.57
C GLU A 147 1.74 -9.00 -0.72
N VAL A 148 1.48 -10.30 -0.54
CA VAL A 148 2.50 -11.36 -0.72
C VAL A 148 3.09 -11.34 -2.12
N PHE A 149 2.27 -11.19 -3.16
CA PHE A 149 2.77 -11.13 -4.54
C PHE A 149 3.58 -9.86 -4.80
N MET A 150 3.12 -8.72 -4.28
CA MET A 150 3.80 -7.44 -4.47
C MET A 150 5.12 -7.38 -3.72
N GLU A 151 5.21 -7.89 -2.51
CA GLU A 151 6.47 -8.04 -1.76
C GLU A 151 7.46 -8.91 -2.52
N HIS A 152 7.01 -10.07 -3.03
CA HIS A 152 7.86 -10.94 -3.86
C HIS A 152 8.31 -10.25 -5.15
N LEU A 153 7.44 -9.50 -5.81
CA LEU A 153 7.79 -8.71 -7.00
C LEU A 153 8.83 -7.65 -6.66
N GLU A 154 8.69 -6.96 -5.53
CA GLU A 154 9.65 -5.97 -5.03
C GLU A 154 11.01 -6.63 -4.74
N ASP A 155 11.04 -7.78 -4.06
CA ASP A 155 12.27 -8.54 -3.80
C ASP A 155 12.97 -8.94 -5.11
N GLN A 156 12.20 -9.41 -6.10
CA GLN A 156 12.72 -9.70 -7.44
C GLN A 156 13.25 -8.44 -8.13
N ALA A 157 12.56 -7.32 -8.01
CA ALA A 157 12.96 -6.03 -8.57
C ALA A 157 14.29 -5.57 -7.97
N PHE A 158 14.42 -5.56 -6.64
CA PHE A 158 15.62 -5.12 -5.95
C PHE A 158 16.80 -6.07 -6.11
N SER A 159 16.54 -7.37 -6.27
CA SER A 159 17.60 -8.37 -6.48
C SER A 159 18.14 -8.39 -7.93
N LYS A 160 17.30 -8.08 -8.92
CA LYS A 160 17.65 -8.12 -10.35
C LYS A 160 18.03 -6.77 -10.94
N ALA A 161 17.67 -5.66 -10.30
CA ALA A 161 17.96 -4.33 -10.81
C ALA A 161 19.45 -4.00 -10.68
N ASP A 162 20.02 -3.48 -11.76
CA ASP A 162 21.32 -2.82 -11.71
C ASP A 162 21.24 -1.54 -10.86
N HIS A 163 22.38 -1.12 -10.31
CA HIS A 163 22.49 0.14 -9.56
C HIS A 163 22.00 1.37 -10.34
N SER A 164 22.09 1.34 -11.67
CA SER A 164 21.61 2.38 -12.58
C SER A 164 20.09 2.41 -12.73
N THR A 165 19.38 1.35 -12.34
CA THR A 165 17.93 1.21 -12.48
C THR A 165 17.21 1.39 -11.14
N LEU A 166 17.88 1.10 -10.03
CA LEU A 166 17.31 1.19 -8.70
C LEU A 166 16.80 2.60 -8.36
N PRO A 167 15.64 2.74 -7.71
CA PRO A 167 15.18 4.03 -7.21
C PRO A 167 16.01 4.46 -6.00
N HIS A 168 16.09 5.78 -5.77
CA HIS A 168 16.73 6.34 -4.58
C HIS A 168 15.84 6.18 -3.34
N ALA A 169 14.52 6.21 -3.54
CA ALA A 169 13.53 5.83 -2.54
C ALA A 169 12.31 5.21 -3.22
N LEU A 170 11.71 4.23 -2.55
CA LEU A 170 10.45 3.61 -2.95
C LEU A 170 9.58 3.38 -1.71
N LYS A 171 8.30 3.73 -1.80
CA LYS A 171 7.29 3.47 -0.78
C LYS A 171 5.99 3.07 -1.46
N ARG A 172 5.49 1.88 -1.14
CA ARG A 172 4.21 1.38 -1.65
C ARG A 172 3.12 1.48 -0.59
N TYR A 173 1.92 1.80 -1.06
CA TYR A 173 0.66 1.69 -0.35
C TYR A 173 -0.31 0.91 -1.24
N VAL A 174 -0.45 -0.40 -0.99
CA VAL A 174 -1.23 -1.32 -1.82
C VAL A 174 -0.77 -1.28 -3.29
N ASP A 175 -1.49 -0.59 -4.17
CA ASP A 175 -1.24 -0.41 -5.62
C ASP A 175 -0.51 0.90 -5.96
N ASP A 176 -0.59 1.92 -5.11
CA ASP A 176 0.09 3.20 -5.28
C ASP A 176 1.54 3.15 -4.78
N ILE A 177 2.51 3.49 -5.62
CA ILE A 177 3.95 3.44 -5.32
C ILE A 177 4.57 4.81 -5.53
N PHE A 178 5.04 5.42 -4.44
CA PHE A 178 5.83 6.64 -4.47
C PHE A 178 7.31 6.32 -4.71
N VAL A 179 7.90 6.94 -5.72
CA VAL A 179 9.27 6.70 -6.14
C VAL A 179 10.05 8.01 -6.26
N VAL A 180 11.29 8.01 -5.75
CA VAL A 180 12.29 9.05 -6.03
C VAL A 180 13.36 8.43 -6.91
N ILE A 181 13.57 8.98 -8.10
CA ILE A 181 14.49 8.41 -9.08
C ILE A 181 15.17 9.51 -9.90
N GLU A 182 16.36 9.24 -10.45
CA GLU A 182 16.93 10.12 -11.46
C GLU A 182 16.12 10.08 -12.76
N SER A 183 15.91 11.23 -13.39
CA SER A 183 15.02 11.39 -14.55
C SER A 183 15.33 10.50 -15.76
N ARG A 184 16.59 10.09 -15.90
CA ARG A 184 17.11 9.27 -17.01
C ARG A 184 16.94 7.77 -16.82
N ARG A 185 16.55 7.31 -15.62
CA ARG A 185 16.44 5.88 -15.31
C ARG A 185 15.09 5.35 -15.77
N ASP A 186 15.11 4.16 -16.34
CA ASP A 186 13.93 3.52 -16.91
C ASP A 186 13.34 2.43 -15.99
N PHE A 187 13.00 2.85 -14.77
CA PHE A 187 12.49 1.93 -13.75
C PHE A 187 11.10 1.38 -14.09
N LEU A 188 10.27 2.14 -14.78
CA LEU A 188 8.94 1.68 -15.20
C LEU A 188 9.05 0.46 -16.14
N ASN A 189 9.87 0.55 -17.18
CA ASN A 189 10.01 -0.55 -18.13
C ASN A 189 10.66 -1.76 -17.48
N PHE A 190 11.61 -1.54 -16.57
CA PHE A 190 12.17 -2.62 -15.75
C PHE A 190 11.09 -3.35 -14.94
N LEU A 191 10.24 -2.63 -14.19
CA LEU A 191 9.14 -3.24 -13.43
C LEU A 191 8.19 -4.02 -14.33
N ASN A 192 7.79 -3.44 -15.47
CA ASN A 192 6.91 -4.08 -16.45
C ASN A 192 7.52 -5.32 -17.11
N ALA A 193 8.85 -5.45 -17.11
CA ALA A 193 9.56 -6.59 -17.67
C ALA A 193 9.71 -7.77 -16.69
N LEU A 194 9.46 -7.58 -15.38
CA LEU A 194 9.60 -8.65 -14.38
C LEU A 194 8.55 -9.76 -14.57
N PHE A 195 7.31 -9.37 -14.86
CA PHE A 195 6.18 -10.28 -15.05
C PHE A 195 5.35 -9.83 -16.28
N PRO A 196 5.92 -9.98 -17.50
CA PRO A 196 5.31 -9.44 -18.71
C PRO A 196 3.94 -10.07 -18.97
N ASN A 197 2.98 -9.25 -19.40
CA ASN A 197 1.58 -9.62 -19.66
C ASN A 197 0.77 -10.13 -18.44
N ILE A 198 1.32 -10.05 -17.23
CA ILE A 198 0.63 -10.46 -15.99
C ILE A 198 0.24 -9.22 -15.19
N ILE A 199 1.24 -8.42 -14.82
CA ILE A 199 1.07 -7.17 -14.08
C ILE A 199 1.72 -6.03 -14.85
N SER A 200 1.10 -4.86 -14.78
CA SER A 200 1.65 -3.67 -15.43
C SER A 200 1.49 -2.45 -14.54
N PHE A 201 2.46 -1.56 -14.64
CA PHE A 201 2.56 -0.32 -13.89
C PHE A 201 2.32 0.85 -14.84
N THR A 202 1.70 1.90 -14.31
CA THR A 202 1.66 3.22 -14.93
C THR A 202 2.68 4.14 -14.26
N ILE A 203 2.90 5.33 -14.85
CA ILE A 203 3.78 6.35 -14.28
C ILE A 203 3.15 7.73 -14.44
N GLU A 204 3.12 8.47 -13.35
CA GLU A 204 2.89 9.91 -13.31
C GLU A 204 4.17 10.57 -12.76
N LYS A 205 4.73 11.50 -13.52
CA LYS A 205 5.94 12.23 -13.12
C LYS A 205 5.55 13.59 -12.54
N GLU A 206 6.34 14.10 -11.61
CA GLU A 206 6.11 15.44 -11.09
C GLU A 206 6.14 16.52 -12.19
N VAL A 207 5.31 17.53 -12.00
CA VAL A 207 5.26 18.72 -12.85
C VAL A 207 5.52 19.94 -11.97
N CYS A 208 6.55 20.73 -12.31
CA CYS A 208 6.96 21.91 -11.54
C CYS A 208 7.19 21.60 -10.04
N GLY A 209 7.80 20.45 -9.74
CA GLY A 209 8.10 20.01 -8.38
C GLY A 209 6.87 19.58 -7.57
N ARG A 210 5.76 19.22 -8.24
CA ARG A 210 4.50 18.80 -7.62
C ARG A 210 4.05 17.47 -8.19
N LEU A 211 3.65 16.55 -7.31
CA LEU A 211 3.17 15.22 -7.66
C LEU A 211 1.91 14.89 -6.85
N PRO A 212 0.76 14.65 -7.50
CA PRO A 212 -0.37 13.97 -6.88
C PRO A 212 0.02 12.56 -6.44
N PHE A 213 -0.24 12.20 -5.19
CA PHE A 213 -0.03 10.85 -4.66
C PHE A 213 -1.07 10.57 -3.58
N LEU A 214 -1.90 9.53 -3.76
CA LEU A 214 -3.09 9.30 -2.94
C LEU A 214 -3.96 10.58 -2.87
N ASP A 215 -4.44 10.94 -1.67
CA ASP A 215 -5.20 12.17 -1.40
C ASP A 215 -4.31 13.40 -1.11
N PHE A 216 -3.03 13.34 -1.48
CA PHE A 216 -2.06 14.40 -1.20
C PHE A 216 -1.41 14.95 -2.47
N LEU A 217 -1.10 16.24 -2.44
CA LEU A 217 -0.17 16.87 -3.37
C LEU A 217 1.17 16.97 -2.65
N VAL A 218 2.13 16.18 -3.11
CA VAL A 218 3.52 16.24 -2.68
C VAL A 218 4.20 17.39 -3.41
N MET A 219 4.87 18.27 -2.68
CA MET A 219 5.50 19.49 -3.21
C MET A 219 6.96 19.57 -2.76
N ARG A 220 7.86 19.81 -3.70
CA ARG A 220 9.28 20.08 -3.43
C ARG A 220 9.45 21.51 -2.92
N THR A 221 10.16 21.65 -1.81
CA THR A 221 10.54 22.93 -1.21
C THR A 221 12.02 22.93 -0.83
N SER A 222 12.58 24.11 -0.54
CA SER A 222 13.97 24.23 -0.04
C SER A 222 14.22 23.50 1.28
N GLU A 223 13.17 23.24 2.06
CA GLU A 223 13.22 22.54 3.35
C GLU A 223 12.96 21.02 3.21
N GLY A 224 12.72 20.53 1.99
CA GLY A 224 12.35 19.14 1.71
C GLY A 224 10.94 19.02 1.11
N LEU A 225 10.31 17.85 1.28
CA LEU A 225 8.96 17.61 0.79
C LEU A 225 7.90 18.13 1.77
N LYS A 226 6.92 18.89 1.26
CA LYS A 226 5.70 19.27 1.97
C LYS A 226 4.50 18.61 1.29
N THR A 227 3.47 18.31 2.05
CA THR A 227 2.21 17.76 1.53
C THR A 227 1.05 18.69 1.84
N ARG A 228 0.03 18.68 0.98
CA ARG A 228 -1.29 19.26 1.27
C ARG A 228 -2.36 18.32 0.73
N VAL A 229 -3.59 18.43 1.23
CA VAL A 229 -4.72 17.68 0.69
C VAL A 229 -4.90 18.02 -0.79
N TYR A 230 -5.12 17.00 -1.61
CA TYR A 230 -5.34 17.10 -3.04
C TYR A 230 -6.59 16.34 -3.43
N ARG A 231 -7.42 16.96 -4.28
CA ARG A 231 -8.57 16.30 -4.89
C ARG A 231 -8.32 16.25 -6.39
N LYS A 232 -8.40 15.05 -6.96
CA LYS A 232 -8.32 14.88 -8.42
C LYS A 232 -9.44 15.69 -9.07
N PRO A 233 -9.25 16.28 -10.26
CA PRO A 233 -10.30 17.02 -10.97
C PRO A 233 -11.57 16.18 -11.25
N THR A 234 -11.43 14.85 -11.28
CA THR A 234 -12.51 13.88 -11.45
C THR A 234 -13.29 13.58 -10.16
N HIS A 235 -12.91 14.18 -9.03
CA HIS A 235 -13.61 14.00 -7.77
C HIS A 235 -15.00 14.64 -7.85
N SER A 236 -16.04 13.82 -7.93
CA SER A 236 -17.42 14.27 -7.72
C SER A 236 -17.59 14.62 -6.24
N ASP A 237 -17.93 15.86 -5.91
CA ASP A 237 -18.25 16.33 -4.53
C ASP A 237 -19.56 15.71 -3.98
N ARG A 238 -19.78 14.41 -4.21
CA ARG A 238 -20.93 13.66 -3.70
C ARG A 238 -20.61 12.98 -2.39
#